data_AF-A0A1Y1BSM9-F1
#
_entry.id   AF-A0A1Y1BSM9-F1
#
_cell.length_a   1.000
_cell.length_b   1.000
_cell.length_c   1.000
_cell.angle_alpha   90.00
_cell.angle_beta   90.00
_cell.angle_gamma   90.00
#
_symmetry.space_group_name_H-M   'P 1'
#
loop_
_entity.id
_entity.type
_entity.pdbx_description
1 polymer ?
#
loop_
_entity_poly.entity_id
_entity_poly.type
_entity_poly.pdbx_seq_one_letter_code
_entity_poly.pdbx_strand_id
1 'polypeptide(L)'
;MSALATLLVVCVGNICRSPMAQALFRARLPGVDVQSAGLGALVGHPAEPFAVALMRERGLDIAAHRARLLTPPLCAQADLILTMERQQKRALERRHPSLLGRVFTLGEFCAAPGHARPGFDVPDPYCGTRPLFEQSLRLIEHGVDDWCARLAPATQPITSADAASQPPADSSRLPD
;
A
#
# COMPACT_ATOMS: atom_id res chain seq x y z
N MET A 1 1.32 15.20 -12.63
CA MET A 1 1.69 14.09 -11.72
C MET A 1 1.60 12.82 -12.55
N SER A 2 2.71 12.11 -12.75
CA SER A 2 2.69 10.87 -13.55
C SER A 2 1.84 9.82 -12.84
N ALA A 3 1.03 9.07 -13.59
CA ALA A 3 0.30 7.94 -13.04
C ALA A 3 1.29 6.90 -12.49
N LEU A 4 0.95 6.28 -11.36
CA LEU A 4 1.76 5.22 -10.76
C LEU A 4 1.89 4.05 -11.77
N ALA A 5 3.08 3.77 -12.26
CA ALA A 5 3.32 2.67 -13.20
C ALA A 5 3.86 1.44 -12.48
N THR A 6 4.78 1.61 -11.53
CA THR A 6 5.44 0.50 -10.82
C THR A 6 5.32 0.62 -9.31
N LEU A 7 4.75 -0.41 -8.67
CA LEU A 7 4.65 -0.54 -7.21
C LEU A 7 5.52 -1.71 -6.73
N LEU A 8 6.42 -1.46 -5.78
CA LEU A 8 7.28 -2.48 -5.18
C LEU A 8 6.94 -2.74 -3.71
N VAL A 9 6.50 -3.95 -3.40
CA VAL A 9 6.23 -4.39 -2.02
C VAL A 9 7.45 -5.10 -1.43
N VAL A 10 7.90 -4.66 -0.25
CA VAL A 10 9.12 -5.16 0.39
C VAL A 10 8.83 -5.73 1.77
N CYS A 11 9.38 -6.92 2.06
CA CYS A 11 9.47 -7.45 3.42
C CYS A 11 10.88 -8.02 3.68
N VAL A 12 11.07 -8.88 4.68
CA VAL A 12 12.37 -9.49 4.95
C VAL A 12 12.67 -10.64 3.97
N GLY A 13 11.99 -11.78 4.11
CA GLY A 13 12.31 -13.02 3.38
C GLY A 13 11.68 -13.15 1.99
N ASN A 14 10.71 -12.30 1.62
CA ASN A 14 9.94 -12.36 0.37
C ASN A 14 9.21 -13.68 0.10
N ILE A 15 8.77 -14.37 1.16
CA ILE A 15 7.99 -15.61 1.06
C ILE A 15 6.62 -15.55 1.75
N CYS A 16 6.42 -14.66 2.74
CA CYS A 16 5.16 -14.57 3.49
C CYS A 16 4.36 -13.30 3.12
N ARG A 17 4.78 -12.13 3.65
CA ARG A 17 3.98 -10.90 3.64
C ARG A 17 3.92 -10.21 2.27
N SER A 18 5.08 -9.96 1.67
CA SER A 18 5.13 -9.23 0.39
C SER A 18 4.49 -9.97 -0.80
N PRO A 19 4.51 -11.32 -0.91
CA PRO A 19 3.75 -12.02 -1.95
C PRO A 19 2.23 -11.89 -1.77
N MET A 20 1.73 -11.97 -0.52
CA MET A 20 0.31 -11.75 -0.24
C MET A 20 -0.14 -10.35 -0.65
N ALA A 21 0.60 -9.31 -0.22
CA ALA A 21 0.27 -7.93 -0.59
C ALA A 21 0.37 -7.69 -2.10
N GLN A 22 1.39 -8.25 -2.77
CA GLN A 22 1.54 -8.16 -4.23
C GLN A 22 0.30 -8.69 -4.95
N ALA A 23 -0.18 -9.87 -4.59
CA ALA A 23 -1.36 -10.46 -5.23
C ALA A 23 -2.63 -9.62 -4.99
N LEU A 24 -2.81 -9.09 -3.78
CA LEU A 24 -3.94 -8.21 -3.45
C LEU A 24 -3.89 -6.89 -4.25
N PHE A 25 -2.73 -6.24 -4.33
CA PHE A 25 -2.56 -5.03 -5.14
C PHE A 25 -2.80 -5.30 -6.63
N ARG A 26 -2.30 -6.42 -7.18
CA ARG A 26 -2.55 -6.79 -8.59
C ARG A 26 -4.03 -6.94 -8.89
N ALA A 27 -4.79 -7.50 -7.96
CA ALA A 27 -6.22 -7.67 -8.12
C ALA A 27 -6.98 -6.32 -8.09
N ARG A 28 -6.49 -5.34 -7.32
CA ARG A 28 -7.16 -4.06 -7.08
C ARG A 28 -6.71 -2.92 -8.00
N LEU A 29 -5.49 -2.99 -8.54
CA LEU A 29 -4.88 -1.97 -9.39
C LEU A 29 -4.53 -2.55 -10.78
N PRO A 30 -5.53 -2.88 -11.61
CA PRO A 30 -5.27 -3.36 -12.96
C PRO A 30 -4.54 -2.28 -13.77
N GLY A 31 -3.37 -2.61 -14.31
CA GLY A 31 -2.53 -1.69 -15.09
C GLY A 31 -1.29 -1.16 -14.37
N VAL A 32 -1.16 -1.38 -13.06
CA VAL A 32 0.08 -1.11 -12.31
C VAL A 32 0.96 -2.36 -12.32
N ASP A 33 2.25 -2.22 -12.64
CA ASP A 33 3.23 -3.30 -12.46
C ASP A 33 3.55 -3.45 -10.96
N VAL A 34 2.84 -4.37 -10.32
CA VAL A 34 3.06 -4.68 -8.91
C VAL A 34 4.07 -5.81 -8.77
N GLN A 35 5.14 -5.48 -8.07
CA GLN A 35 6.32 -6.28 -7.84
C GLN A 35 6.53 -6.55 -6.34
N SER A 36 7.24 -7.63 -5.99
CA SER A 36 7.67 -7.86 -4.60
C SER A 36 9.15 -8.22 -4.49
N ALA A 37 9.78 -7.92 -3.36
CA ALA A 37 11.17 -8.27 -3.07
C ALA A 37 11.43 -8.36 -1.55
N GLY A 38 12.61 -8.89 -1.18
CA GLY A 38 13.01 -9.06 0.22
C GLY A 38 14.34 -8.39 0.56
N LEU A 39 14.44 -7.76 1.73
CA LEU A 39 15.70 -7.20 2.25
C LEU A 39 16.75 -8.28 2.53
N GLY A 40 16.31 -9.45 2.99
CA GLY A 40 17.11 -10.64 3.23
C GLY A 40 16.40 -11.84 2.62
N ALA A 41 16.11 -11.75 1.32
CA ALA A 41 15.23 -12.71 0.64
C ALA A 41 15.80 -14.13 0.65
N LEU A 42 14.91 -15.11 0.79
CA LEU A 42 15.22 -16.52 0.58
C LEU A 42 15.17 -16.83 -0.92
N VAL A 43 16.16 -16.35 -1.67
CA VAL A 43 16.12 -16.34 -3.14
C VAL A 43 15.77 -17.70 -3.74
N GLY A 44 14.78 -17.73 -4.64
CA GLY A 44 14.31 -18.94 -5.31
C GLY A 44 13.32 -19.79 -4.51
N HIS A 45 13.12 -19.51 -3.22
CA HIS A 45 12.12 -20.23 -2.43
C HIS A 45 10.70 -19.89 -2.88
N PRO A 46 9.76 -20.86 -2.81
CA PRO A 46 8.35 -20.59 -3.06
C PRO A 46 7.76 -19.71 -1.96
N ALA A 47 6.56 -19.16 -2.22
CA ALA A 47 5.75 -18.58 -1.15
C ALA A 47 5.47 -19.63 -0.06
N GLU A 48 5.34 -19.14 1.17
CA GLU A 48 5.11 -20.00 2.33
C GLU A 48 3.72 -20.70 2.21
N PRO A 49 3.61 -22.00 2.57
CA PRO A 49 2.37 -22.77 2.40
C PRO A 49 1.10 -22.18 3.03
N PHE A 50 1.14 -21.65 4.25
CA PHE A 50 0.00 -20.97 4.86
C PHE A 50 -0.36 -19.69 4.09
N ALA A 51 0.63 -18.91 3.64
CA ALA A 51 0.36 -17.75 2.79
C ALA A 51 -0.33 -18.18 1.47
N VAL A 52 0.14 -19.24 0.81
CA VAL A 52 -0.50 -19.78 -0.40
C VAL A 52 -1.95 -20.20 -0.12
N ALA A 53 -2.19 -20.94 0.96
CA ALA A 53 -3.52 -21.41 1.33
C ALA A 53 -4.49 -20.24 1.58
N LEU A 54 -4.08 -19.26 2.38
CA LEU A 54 -4.91 -18.10 2.73
C LEU A 54 -5.22 -17.20 1.53
N MET A 55 -4.30 -17.10 0.56
CA MET A 55 -4.57 -16.37 -0.68
C MET A 55 -5.54 -17.12 -1.57
N ARG A 56 -5.45 -18.45 -1.64
CA ARG A 56 -6.41 -19.27 -2.41
C ARG A 56 -7.82 -19.18 -1.86
N GLU A 57 -7.97 -19.07 -0.54
CA GLU A 57 -9.25 -18.79 0.12
C GLU A 57 -9.86 -17.44 -0.32
N ARG A 58 -9.04 -16.50 -0.81
CA ARG A 58 -9.45 -15.21 -1.40
C ARG A 58 -9.56 -15.24 -2.93
N GLY A 59 -9.46 -16.43 -3.54
CA GLY A 59 -9.49 -16.59 -4.99
C GLY A 59 -8.22 -16.16 -5.71
N LEU A 60 -7.09 -16.01 -5.01
CA LEU A 60 -5.80 -15.58 -5.55
C LEU A 60 -4.75 -16.68 -5.38
N ASP A 61 -3.98 -16.99 -6.43
CA ASP A 61 -2.91 -17.99 -6.33
C ASP A 61 -1.52 -17.34 -6.36
N ILE A 62 -0.69 -17.68 -5.37
CA ILE A 62 0.70 -17.23 -5.26
C ILE A 62 1.69 -18.39 -5.25
N ALA A 63 1.27 -19.63 -5.57
CA ALA A 63 2.15 -20.80 -5.57
C ALA A 63 3.32 -20.70 -6.57
N ALA A 64 3.13 -19.97 -7.67
CA ALA A 64 4.17 -19.70 -8.66
C ALA A 64 5.20 -18.64 -8.20
N HIS A 65 4.94 -17.93 -7.10
CA HIS A 65 5.85 -16.90 -6.57
C HIS A 65 7.22 -17.50 -6.27
N ARG A 66 8.28 -16.73 -6.57
CA ARG A 66 9.65 -17.07 -6.20
C ARG A 66 10.29 -15.87 -5.56
N ALA A 67 10.83 -16.08 -4.36
CA ALA A 67 11.47 -15.03 -3.60
C ALA A 67 12.70 -14.49 -4.36
N ARG A 68 12.87 -13.17 -4.31
CA ARG A 68 14.00 -12.46 -4.92
C ARG A 68 14.52 -11.37 -4.01
N LEU A 69 15.83 -11.16 -4.05
CA LEU A 69 16.50 -10.14 -3.26
C LEU A 69 16.16 -8.75 -3.78
N LEU A 70 15.96 -7.81 -2.88
CA LEU A 70 15.85 -6.41 -3.23
C LEU A 70 17.20 -5.89 -3.72
N THR A 71 17.20 -5.28 -4.90
CA THR A 71 18.42 -4.75 -5.53
C THR A 71 18.25 -3.26 -5.85
N PRO A 72 19.34 -2.48 -5.94
CA PRO A 72 19.26 -1.07 -6.31
C PRO A 72 18.50 -0.79 -7.62
N PRO A 73 18.66 -1.60 -8.69
CA PRO A 73 17.86 -1.44 -9.92
C PRO A 73 16.35 -1.58 -9.69
N LEU A 74 15.91 -2.54 -8.85
CA LEU A 74 14.48 -2.69 -8.52
C LEU A 74 13.95 -1.47 -7.79
N CYS A 75 14.73 -0.93 -6.84
CA CYS A 75 14.34 0.29 -6.13
C CYS A 75 14.28 1.50 -7.06
N ALA A 76 15.18 1.61 -8.03
CA ALA A 76 15.23 2.74 -8.95
C ALA A 76 14.03 2.77 -9.92
N GLN A 77 13.55 1.60 -10.34
CA GLN A 77 12.41 1.45 -11.26
C GLN A 77 11.04 1.65 -10.59
N ALA A 78 10.97 1.55 -9.26
CA ALA A 78 9.73 1.71 -8.52
C ALA A 78 9.35 3.19 -8.35
N ASP A 79 8.11 3.51 -8.70
CA ASP A 79 7.51 4.83 -8.41
C ASP A 79 7.13 4.93 -6.93
N LEU A 80 6.67 3.81 -6.35
CA LEU A 80 6.27 3.67 -4.96
C LEU A 80 6.82 2.37 -4.38
N ILE A 81 7.38 2.45 -3.17
CA ILE A 81 7.88 1.29 -2.42
C ILE A 81 7.12 1.20 -1.09
N LEU A 82 6.51 0.05 -0.84
CA LEU A 82 5.74 -0.22 0.39
C LEU A 82 6.42 -1.30 1.22
N THR A 83 6.82 -0.96 2.45
CA THR A 83 7.40 -1.90 3.40
C THR A 83 6.37 -2.40 4.41
N MET A 84 6.62 -3.54 5.04
CA MET A 84 5.72 -4.10 6.05
C MET A 84 5.89 -3.46 7.42
N GLU A 85 7.10 -2.98 7.74
CA GLU A 85 7.43 -2.41 9.04
C GLU A 85 8.21 -1.10 8.91
N ARG A 86 8.07 -0.20 9.88
CA ARG A 86 8.81 1.08 9.96
C ARG A 86 10.32 0.88 10.00
N GLN A 87 10.81 -0.19 10.63
CA GLN A 87 12.24 -0.48 10.66
C GLN A 87 12.80 -0.78 9.27
N GLN A 88 12.02 -1.46 8.43
CA GLN A 88 12.38 -1.78 7.04
C GLN A 88 12.47 -0.51 6.20
N LYS A 89 11.47 0.38 6.30
CA LYS A 89 11.48 1.72 5.69
C LYS A 89 12.74 2.50 6.07
N ARG A 90 12.99 2.63 7.37
CA ARG A 90 14.18 3.35 7.88
C ARG A 90 15.49 2.74 7.39
N ALA A 91 15.58 1.41 7.31
CA ALA A 91 16.77 0.73 6.80
C ALA A 91 17.00 1.03 5.31
N LEU A 92 15.92 1.07 4.51
CA LEU A 92 15.99 1.42 3.10
C LEU A 92 16.40 2.86 2.87
N GLU A 93 15.76 3.80 3.56
CA GLU A 93 16.05 5.23 3.44
C GLU A 93 17.49 5.54 3.84
N ARG A 94 18.02 4.90 4.89
CA ARG A 94 19.44 5.05 5.28
C ARG A 94 20.40 4.51 4.22
N ARG A 95 20.08 3.37 3.60
CA ARG A 95 20.97 2.74 2.60
C ARG A 95 20.88 3.40 1.24
N HIS A 96 19.71 3.96 0.91
CA HIS A 96 19.41 4.57 -0.38
C HIS A 96 18.66 5.90 -0.18
N PRO A 97 19.36 7.01 0.12
CA PRO A 97 18.73 8.31 0.34
C PRO A 97 17.90 8.82 -0.86
N SER A 98 18.19 8.35 -2.07
CA SER A 98 17.41 8.65 -3.29
C SER A 98 15.98 8.08 -3.30
N LEU A 99 15.64 7.24 -2.32
CA LEU A 99 14.29 6.68 -2.15
C LEU A 99 13.43 7.50 -1.18
N LEU A 100 13.99 8.52 -0.52
CA LEU A 100 13.22 9.42 0.35
C LEU A 100 12.02 10.01 -0.41
N GLY A 101 10.86 10.01 0.23
CA GLY A 101 9.59 10.45 -0.37
C GLY A 101 8.90 9.43 -1.28
N ARG A 102 9.54 8.28 -1.57
CA ARG A 102 8.95 7.17 -2.34
C ARG A 102 8.77 5.87 -1.54
N VAL A 103 9.34 5.79 -0.32
CA VAL A 103 9.22 4.63 0.57
C VAL A 103 8.24 4.95 1.69
N PHE A 104 7.24 4.09 1.86
CA PHE A 104 6.27 4.19 2.95
C PHE A 104 6.03 2.82 3.57
N THR A 105 5.44 2.79 4.76
CA THR A 105 4.90 1.54 5.31
C THR A 105 3.51 1.25 4.75
N LEU A 106 3.15 -0.02 4.64
CA LEU A 106 1.82 -0.42 4.18
C LEU A 106 0.71 0.17 5.07
N GLY A 107 0.96 0.29 6.37
CA GLY A 107 0.04 0.89 7.33
C GLY A 107 0.34 2.35 7.67
N GLU A 108 1.07 3.11 6.85
CA GLU A 108 1.57 4.46 7.21
C GLU A 108 0.46 5.44 7.58
N PHE A 109 -0.61 5.48 6.77
CA PHE A 109 -1.64 6.52 6.84
C PHE A 109 -2.98 6.03 7.37
N CYS A 110 -3.10 4.74 7.62
CA CYS A 110 -4.32 4.12 8.13
C CYS A 110 -4.13 3.73 9.59
N ALA A 111 -5.18 3.85 10.39
CA ALA A 111 -5.15 3.33 11.75
C ALA A 111 -5.31 1.82 11.72
N ALA A 112 -4.63 1.09 12.61
CA ALA A 112 -4.94 -0.33 12.78
C ALA A 112 -6.41 -0.49 13.22
N PRO A 113 -7.07 -1.61 12.88
CA PRO A 113 -8.42 -1.89 13.39
C PRO A 113 -8.50 -1.69 14.91
N GLY A 114 -9.46 -0.89 15.36
CA GLY A 114 -9.66 -0.57 16.78
C GLY A 114 -8.73 0.50 17.36
N HIS A 115 -7.92 1.18 16.55
CA HIS A 115 -7.02 2.25 16.98
C HIS A 115 -7.45 3.60 16.40
N ALA A 116 -7.30 4.69 17.17
CA ALA A 116 -7.63 6.04 16.72
C ALA A 116 -6.49 6.74 15.98
N ARG A 117 -5.24 6.27 16.16
CA ARG A 117 -4.05 6.88 15.53
C ARG A 117 -3.64 6.11 14.28
N PRO A 118 -3.25 6.81 13.20
CA PRO A 118 -2.70 6.18 12.01
C PRO A 118 -1.33 5.57 12.30
N GLY A 119 -0.94 4.58 11.52
CA GLY A 119 0.37 3.96 11.59
C GLY A 119 0.35 2.59 12.26
N PHE A 120 0.52 1.53 11.48
CA PHE A 120 0.76 0.18 12.02
C PHE A 120 1.83 -0.57 11.23
N ASP A 121 2.48 -1.51 11.93
CA ASP A 121 3.41 -2.46 11.34
C ASP A 121 2.68 -3.79 11.09
N VAL A 122 3.03 -4.48 10.00
CA VAL A 122 2.56 -5.84 9.73
C VAL A 122 3.58 -6.83 10.32
N PRO A 123 3.23 -7.54 11.41
CA PRO A 123 4.15 -8.45 12.08
C PRO A 123 4.55 -9.59 11.15
N ASP A 124 5.79 -10.07 11.29
CA ASP A 124 6.30 -11.20 10.51
C ASP A 124 5.71 -12.53 11.02
N PRO A 125 4.94 -13.28 10.22
CA PRO A 125 4.37 -14.55 10.66
C PRO A 125 5.34 -15.74 10.47
N TYR A 126 6.54 -15.51 9.93
CA TYR A 126 7.51 -16.58 9.65
C TYR A 126 7.86 -17.40 10.91
N CYS A 127 8.00 -18.73 10.76
CA CYS A 127 8.10 -19.71 11.85
C CYS A 127 6.91 -19.73 12.84
N GLY A 128 5.80 -19.06 12.48
CA GLY A 128 4.59 -18.99 13.27
C GLY A 128 3.53 -20.03 12.89
N THR A 129 2.40 -19.95 13.59
CA THR A 129 1.20 -20.75 13.30
C THR A 129 0.27 -20.04 12.32
N ARG A 130 -0.66 -20.77 11.71
CA ARG A 130 -1.67 -20.22 10.79
C ARG A 130 -2.40 -18.96 11.34
N PRO A 131 -2.81 -18.89 12.62
CA PRO A 131 -3.41 -17.66 13.18
C PRO A 131 -2.53 -16.41 13.08
N LEU A 132 -1.21 -16.54 13.16
CA LEU A 132 -0.28 -15.42 12.97
C LEU A 132 -0.29 -14.96 11.50
N PHE A 133 -0.35 -15.89 10.54
CA PHE A 133 -0.53 -15.54 9.14
C PHE A 133 -1.86 -14.84 8.88
N GLU A 134 -2.95 -15.32 9.48
CA GLU A 134 -4.28 -14.68 9.37
C GLU A 134 -4.27 -13.27 9.96
N GLN A 135 -3.60 -13.06 11.09
CA GLN A 135 -3.41 -11.74 11.68
C GLN A 135 -2.65 -10.81 10.73
N SER A 136 -1.50 -11.25 10.22
CA SER A 136 -0.71 -10.45 9.27
C SER A 136 -1.51 -10.15 8.00
N LEU A 137 -2.26 -11.13 7.48
CA LEU A 137 -3.08 -10.96 6.29
C LEU A 137 -4.19 -9.94 6.49
N ARG A 138 -4.90 -9.94 7.63
CA ARG A 138 -5.91 -8.90 7.93
C ARG A 138 -5.33 -7.49 7.89
N LEU A 139 -4.14 -7.30 8.44
CA LEU A 139 -3.45 -6.01 8.42
C LEU A 139 -2.98 -5.64 7.00
N ILE A 140 -2.54 -6.64 6.23
CA ILE A 140 -2.17 -6.44 4.82
C ILE A 140 -3.39 -6.01 4.01
N GLU A 141 -4.51 -6.71 4.10
CA GLU A 141 -5.75 -6.37 3.39
C GLU A 141 -6.16 -4.94 3.67
N HIS A 142 -6.19 -4.58 4.95
CA HIS A 142 -6.55 -3.25 5.40
C HIS A 142 -5.63 -2.15 4.85
N GLY A 143 -4.31 -2.36 4.92
CA GLY A 143 -3.36 -1.41 4.37
C GLY A 143 -3.43 -1.33 2.83
N VAL A 144 -3.61 -2.47 2.14
CA VAL A 144 -3.80 -2.48 0.68
C VAL A 144 -5.06 -1.70 0.30
N ASP A 145 -6.16 -1.86 1.02
CA ASP A 145 -7.41 -1.12 0.75
C ASP A 145 -7.23 0.39 0.92
N ASP A 146 -6.57 0.84 2.00
CA ASP A 146 -6.25 2.26 2.21
C ASP A 146 -5.36 2.81 1.08
N TRP A 147 -4.31 2.09 0.68
CA TRP A 147 -3.45 2.50 -0.43
C TRP A 147 -4.19 2.53 -1.76
N CYS A 148 -5.03 1.54 -2.07
CA CYS A 148 -5.83 1.54 -3.30
C CYS A 148 -6.78 2.74 -3.34
N ALA A 149 -7.43 3.09 -2.23
CA ALA A 149 -8.28 4.27 -2.14
C ALA A 149 -7.51 5.58 -2.36
N ARG A 150 -6.27 5.68 -1.90
CA ARG A 150 -5.39 6.85 -2.10
C ARG A 150 -4.83 6.95 -3.51
N LEU A 151 -4.58 5.81 -4.14
CA LEU A 151 -4.01 5.72 -5.49
C LEU A 151 -5.08 5.82 -6.58
N ALA A 152 -6.34 5.58 -6.25
CA ALA A 152 -7.45 5.84 -7.14
C ALA A 152 -7.46 7.34 -7.52
N PRO A 153 -7.67 7.67 -8.81
CA PRO A 153 -7.77 9.06 -9.23
C PRO A 153 -8.88 9.73 -8.40
N ALA A 154 -8.54 10.85 -7.76
CA ALA A 154 -9.47 11.64 -6.96
C ALA A 154 -10.66 12.06 -7.86
N THR A 155 -11.73 11.28 -7.82
CA THR A 155 -13.00 11.69 -8.42
C THR A 155 -13.64 12.61 -7.40
N GLN A 156 -13.14 13.85 -7.32
CA GLN A 156 -13.89 14.93 -6.69
C GLN A 156 -14.73 15.58 -7.79
N PRO A 157 -16.07 15.59 -7.70
CA PRO A 157 -16.86 16.47 -8.54
C PRO A 157 -16.45 17.91 -8.20
N ILE A 158 -15.90 18.59 -9.20
CA ILE A 158 -15.64 20.03 -9.14
C ILE A 158 -17.02 20.70 -9.20
N THR A 159 -17.68 20.89 -8.07
CA THR A 159 -18.83 21.80 -8.02
C THR A 159 -18.26 23.21 -8.02
N SER A 160 -18.12 23.78 -9.21
CA SER A 160 -17.96 25.21 -9.43
C SER A 160 -19.22 25.93 -8.92
N ALA A 161 -19.20 26.35 -7.67
CA ALA A 161 -20.11 27.35 -7.14
C ALA A 161 -19.28 28.57 -6.75
N ASP A 162 -18.78 29.26 -7.77
CA ASP A 162 -18.44 30.68 -7.68
C ASP A 162 -18.80 31.32 -9.01
N ALA A 163 -20.02 31.84 -9.07
CA ALA A 163 -20.42 32.83 -10.04
C ALA A 163 -21.33 33.85 -9.34
N ALA A 164 -20.76 35.05 -9.19
CA ALA A 164 -21.41 36.34 -9.03
C ALA A 164 -21.92 36.74 -7.63
N SER A 165 -21.00 37.32 -6.87
CA SER A 165 -21.28 38.49 -6.04
C SER A 165 -21.77 39.66 -6.91
N GLN A 166 -22.95 40.23 -6.59
CA GLN A 166 -23.19 41.68 -6.65
C GLN A 166 -24.43 42.09 -5.84
N PRO A 167 -24.33 42.99 -4.84
CA PRO A 167 -25.45 43.82 -4.35
C PRO A 167 -25.34 45.24 -4.98
N PRO A 168 -26.16 46.27 -4.64
CA PRO A 168 -27.41 46.32 -3.85
C PRO A 168 -28.58 47.07 -4.59
N ALA A 169 -29.79 47.08 -4.05
CA ALA A 169 -30.76 48.16 -4.26
C ALA A 169 -31.81 48.24 -3.12
N ASP A 170 -31.69 49.33 -2.35
CA ASP A 170 -32.67 49.88 -1.42
C ASP A 170 -33.95 50.30 -2.16
N SER A 171 -35.13 49.86 -1.71
CA SER A 171 -36.40 50.57 -1.92
C SER A 171 -37.56 49.93 -1.13
N SER A 172 -37.89 50.50 0.03
CA SER A 172 -39.28 50.78 0.40
C SER A 172 -39.34 51.68 1.64
N ARG A 173 -39.16 52.99 1.40
CA ARG A 173 -39.94 54.00 2.11
C ARG A 173 -41.41 53.80 1.74
N LEU A 174 -42.26 53.68 2.75
CA LEU A 174 -43.70 53.94 2.61
C LEU A 174 -43.92 55.40 2.16
N PRO A 175 -44.99 55.64 1.40
CA PRO A 175 -45.80 56.83 1.62
C PRO A 175 -47.25 56.49 2.03
N ASP A 176 -47.76 57.39 2.86
CA ASP A 176 -49.13 57.67 3.34
C ASP A 176 -49.83 56.70 4.31
#